data_AF-A0A9W4L661-F1
#
_entry.id   AF-A0A9W4L661-F1
#
_cell.length_a   1.000
_cell.length_b   1.000
_cell.length_c   1.000
_cell.angle_alpha   90.00
_cell.angle_beta   90.00
_cell.angle_gamma   90.00
#
_symmetry.space_group_name_H-M   'P 1'
#
loop_
_entity.id
_entity.type
_entity.pdbx_description
1 polymer ?
#
loop_
_entity_poly.entity_id
_entity_poly.type
_entity_poly.pdbx_seq_one_letter_code
_entity_poly.pdbx_strand_id
1 'polypeptide(L)' 'MELLMLFIAIYLTPILCIVFIVASVGLAKKIKRDKEDTAIHTFWVTISFTLIVYSLVWSGFISL' A
#
# COMPACT_ATOMS: atom_id res chain seq x y z
N MET A 1 -13.94 -16.51 6.96
CA MET A 1 -13.41 -15.70 5.84
C MET A 1 -13.69 -14.21 6.05
N GLU A 2 -14.92 -13.80 6.32
CA GLU A 2 -15.27 -12.37 6.49
C GLU A 2 -14.63 -11.68 7.70
N LEU A 3 -14.68 -12.29 8.89
CA LEU A 3 -14.10 -11.72 10.12
C LEU A 3 -12.58 -11.47 10.00
N LEU A 4 -11.89 -12.33 9.25
CA LEU A 4 -10.45 -12.24 9.02
C LEU A 4 -10.12 -11.06 8.10
N MET A 5 -10.91 -10.84 7.05
CA MET A 5 -10.73 -9.68 6.19
C MET A 5 -11.14 -8.37 6.83
N LEU A 6 -12.16 -8.37 7.68
CA LEU A 6 -12.56 -7.17 8.43
C LEU A 6 -11.46 -6.77 9.43
N PHE A 7 -10.80 -7.75 10.05
CA PHE A 7 -9.62 -7.54 10.89
C PHE A 7 -8.43 -6.97 10.09
N ILE A 8 -8.14 -7.54 8.91
CA ILE A 8 -7.11 -7.01 8.00
C ILE A 8 -7.45 -5.58 7.55
N ALA A 9 -8.71 -5.34 7.20
CA ALA A 9 -9.17 -4.05 6.73
C ALA A 9 -8.98 -2.95 7.79
N ILE A 10 -9.33 -3.24 9.05
CA ILE A 10 -9.28 -2.27 10.15
C ILE A 10 -7.86 -2.08 10.69
N TYR A 11 -7.09 -3.16 10.86
CA TYR A 11 -5.81 -3.08 11.56
C TYR A 11 -4.61 -3.08 10.61
N LEU A 12 -4.64 -3.82 9.50
CA LEU A 12 -3.49 -3.96 8.60
C LEU A 12 -3.46 -2.86 7.54
N THR A 13 -4.61 -2.48 6.96
CA THR A 13 -4.71 -1.41 5.95
C THR A 13 -4.14 -0.07 6.40
N PRO A 14 -4.44 0.48 7.60
CA PRO A 14 -3.85 1.75 8.02
C PRO A 14 -2.32 1.67 8.16
N ILE A 15 -1.79 0.54 8.62
CA ILE A 15 -0.35 0.33 8.73
C ILE A 15 0.28 0.29 7.32
N LEU A 16 -0.33 -0.45 6.39
CA LEU A 16 0.10 -0.49 4.99
C LEU A 16 0.03 0.90 4.32
N CYS A 17 -0.99 1.70 4.63
CA CYS A 17 -1.08 3.09 4.14
C CYS A 17 0.07 3.97 4.64
N ILE A 18 0.43 3.88 5.92
CA ILE A 18 1.57 4.63 6.47
C ILE A 18 2.86 4.22 5.76
N VAL A 19 3.11 2.91 5.64
CA VAL A 19 4.29 2.38 4.93
C VAL A 19 4.30 2.83 3.47
N PHE A 20 3.15 2.79 2.80
CA PHE A 20 3.00 3.22 1.40
C PHE A 20 3.33 4.71 1.21
N ILE A 21 2.82 5.59 2.08
CA ILE A 21 3.11 7.03 2.02
C ILE A 21 4.60 7.30 2.27
N VAL A 22 5.19 6.67 3.31
CA VAL A 22 6.62 6.84 3.61
C VAL A 22 7.51 6.34 2.47
N ALA A 23 7.18 5.18 1.90
CA ALA A 23 7.90 4.61 0.77
C ALA A 23 7.78 5.49 -0.49
N SER A 24 6.59 6.03 -0.76
CA SER A 24 6.34 6.94 -1.90
C SER A 24 7.11 8.26 -1.77
N VAL A 25 7.12 8.85 -0.57
CA VAL A 25 7.89 10.08 -0.30
C VAL A 25 9.41 9.80 -0.36
N GLY A 26 9.84 8.64 0.12
CA GLY A 26 11.23 8.19 0.00
C GLY A 26 11.65 8.02 -1.45
N LEU A 27 10.82 7.36 -2.26
CA LEU A 27 11.01 7.20 -3.70
C LEU A 27 11.08 8.56 -4.41
N ALA A 28 10.15 9.48 -4.14
CA ALA A 28 10.15 10.83 -4.72
C ALA A 28 11.43 11.62 -4.37
N LYS A 29 11.93 11.48 -3.13
CA LYS A 29 13.20 12.09 -2.71
C LYS A 29 14.41 11.45 -3.40
N LYS A 30 14.39 10.15 -3.69
CA LYS A 30 15.45 9.44 -4.45
C LYS A 30 15.47 9.84 -5.92
N ILE A 31 14.31 9.88 -6.58
CA ILE A 31 14.17 10.37 -7.97
C ILE A 31 14.74 11.78 -8.10
N LYS A 32 14.39 12.70 -7.19
CA LYS A 32 14.90 14.08 -7.20
C LYS A 32 16.42 14.18 -6.99
N ARG A 33 17.03 13.19 -6.36
CA ARG A 33 18.48 13.18 -6.04
C ARG A 33 19.32 12.44 -7.08
N ASP A 34 18.72 11.89 -8.13
CA ASP A 34 19.38 11.12 -9.20
C ASP A 34 20.30 10.01 -8.67
N LYS A 35 19.94 9.44 -7.52
CA LYS A 35 20.72 8.41 -6.83
C LYS A 35 19.83 7.21 -6.56
N GLU A 36 20.27 6.07 -7.10
CA GLU A 36 19.72 4.71 -7.00
C GLU A 36 18.69 4.29 -8.05
N ASP A 37 18.74 2.99 -8.31
CA ASP A 37 17.79 2.24 -9.12
C ASP A 37 16.41 2.25 -8.43
N THR A 38 15.56 3.15 -8.89
CA THR A 38 14.23 3.41 -8.32
C THR A 38 13.22 2.32 -8.68
N ALA A 39 13.58 1.34 -9.53
CA ALA A 39 12.73 0.24 -9.94
C ALA A 39 12.26 -0.62 -8.77
N ILE A 40 13.17 -0.97 -7.84
CA ILE A 40 12.85 -1.81 -6.67
C ILE A 40 11.89 -1.10 -5.72
N HIS A 41 12.12 0.19 -5.46
CA HIS A 41 11.24 0.99 -4.62
C HIS A 41 9.86 1.19 -5.27
N THR A 42 9.82 1.42 -6.58
CA THR A 42 8.57 1.57 -7.34
C THR A 42 7.77 0.27 -7.34
N PHE A 43 8.42 -0.88 -7.47
CA PHE A 43 7.80 -2.19 -7.36
C PHE A 43 7.14 -2.39 -6.00
N TRP A 44 7.84 -2.06 -4.91
CA TRP A 44 7.32 -2.19 -3.55
C TRP A 44 6.13 -1.26 -3.27
N VAL A 45 6.22 -0.01 -3.74
CA VAL A 45 5.15 1.00 -3.67
C VAL A 45 3.92 0.51 -4.44
N THR A 46 4.11 -0.03 -5.65
CA THR A 46 3.03 -0.54 -6.50
C THR A 46 2.32 -1.72 -5.85
N ILE A 47 3.06 -2.72 -5.35
CA ILE A 47 2.47 -3.87 -4.65
C ILE A 47 1.69 -3.43 -3.42
N SER A 48 2.26 -2.52 -2.62
CA SER A 48 1.60 -2.00 -1.42
C SER A 48 0.31 -1.27 -1.77
N PHE A 49 0.31 -0.45 -2.83
CA PHE A 49 -0.88 0.23 -3.31
C PHE A 49 -1.96 -0.74 -3.80
N THR A 50 -1.58 -1.72 -4.62
CA THR A 50 -2.51 -2.73 -5.13
C THR A 50 -3.15 -3.52 -4.00
N LEU A 51 -2.40 -3.91 -2.97
CA LEU A 51 -2.92 -4.60 -1.78
C LEU A 51 -3.93 -3.74 -1.01
N ILE A 52 -3.67 -2.44 -0.84
CA ILE A 52 -4.59 -1.50 -0.19
C ILE A 52 -5.89 -1.38 -0.99
N VAL A 53 -5.78 -1.10 -2.29
CA VAL A 53 -6.96 -0.94 -3.18
C VAL A 53 -7.78 -2.22 -3.22
N TYR A 54 -7.13 -3.39 -3.33
CA TYR A 54 -7.81 -4.68 -3.31
C TYR A 54 -8.55 -4.91 -1.99
N SER A 55 -7.92 -4.59 -0.86
CA SER A 55 -8.54 -4.70 0.46
C SER A 55 -9.76 -3.78 0.60
N LEU A 56 -9.69 -2.55 0.09
CA LEU A 56 -10.79 -1.59 0.11
C LEU A 56 -11.96 -2.01 -0.79
N VAL A 57 -11.66 -2.40 -2.04
CA VAL A 57 -12.67 -2.85 -3.00
C VAL A 57 -13.38 -4.10 -2.50
N TRP A 58 -12.64 -5.06 -1.96
CA TRP A 58 -13.23 -6.27 -1.40
C TRP A 58 -14.08 -5.97 -0.15
N SER A 59 -13.61 -5.10 0.74
CA SER A 59 -14.39 -4.66 1.90
C SER A 59 -15.68 -3.92 1.50
N GLY A 60 -15.63 -3.10 0.44
CA GLY A 60 -16.80 -2.41 -0.09
C GLY A 60 -17.79 -3.36 -0.77
N PHE A 61 -17.30 -4.38 -1.47
CA PHE A 61 -18.12 -5.40 -2.13
C PHE A 61 -18.79 -6.36 -1.14
N ILE A 62 -18.14 -6.71 -0.03
CA ILE A 62 -18.76 -7.49 1.06
C ILE A 62 -19.88 -6.71 1.76
N SER A 63 -19.78 -5.38 1.81
CA SER A 63 -20.73 -4.54 2.54
C SER A 63 -22.02 -4.21 1.76
N LEU A 64 -22.21 -4.79 0.56
CA LEU A 64 -23.31 -4.53 -0.39
C LEU A 64 -24.08 -5.84 -0.67
#